data_AF-A0A410WPQ2-F1
#
_entry.id   AF-A0A410WPQ2-F1
#
_cell.length_a   1.000
_cell.length_b   1.000
_cell.length_c   1.000
_cell.angle_alpha   90.00
_cell.angle_beta   90.00
_cell.angle_gamma   90.00
#
_symmetry.space_group_name_H-M   'P 1'
#
loop_
_entity.id
_entity.type
_entity.pdbx_description
1 polymer ?
#
loop_
_entity_poly.entity_id
_entity_poly.type
_entity_poly.pdbx_seq_one_letter_code
_entity_poly.pdbx_strand_id
1 'polypeptide(L)'
;MEPIELSVVIPVYNSQDTIGAVVEPILHLYNALFSLEIILVNDGSTDASRQECENLSNRYANVVVIHQETNGGQQLALMTGLRRCQGNLVVLMDDDMQNPPSEIIKLIQKVNEGYDVVIGKRMIYNQSLIRKLVSRLNQFLVFVSTKQKISFTNFLIMRRAIVTMIIKDQSPKPVIQGLILRSTANLANTLTEHHQRKNGKSNYNLIKLFKHWLTIVRYYMPPFVKYFLFMLIIIVALGAATGVYFIIDHFRRNWS
;
A
#
# COMPACT_ATOMS: atom_id res chain seq x y z
N MET A 1 -30.16 -2.42 15.05
CA MET A 1 -29.21 -3.25 14.26
C MET A 1 -28.16 -3.73 15.23
N GLU A 2 -27.80 -5.01 15.18
CA GLU A 2 -26.67 -5.51 15.97
C GLU A 2 -25.39 -4.76 15.58
N PRO A 3 -24.47 -4.51 16.54
CA PRO A 3 -23.23 -3.82 16.23
C PRO A 3 -22.41 -4.62 15.22
N ILE A 4 -21.87 -3.94 14.21
CA ILE A 4 -20.97 -4.56 13.23
C ILE A 4 -19.66 -4.92 13.96
N GLU A 5 -19.22 -6.16 13.80
CA GLU A 5 -18.02 -6.66 14.48
C GLU A 5 -16.78 -6.53 13.58
N LEU A 6 -16.93 -6.80 12.29
CA LEU A 6 -15.85 -6.79 11.32
C LEU A 6 -16.22 -5.93 10.10
N SER A 7 -15.37 -4.96 9.79
CA SER A 7 -15.41 -4.25 8.50
C SER A 7 -14.22 -4.65 7.66
N VAL A 8 -14.44 -4.93 6.37
CA VAL A 8 -13.35 -5.08 5.40
C VAL A 8 -13.43 -3.94 4.40
N VAL A 9 -12.39 -3.10 4.36
CA VAL A 9 -12.30 -1.94 3.45
C VAL A 9 -11.37 -2.30 2.29
N ILE A 10 -11.91 -2.21 1.07
CA ILE A 10 -11.21 -2.58 -0.16
C ILE A 10 -11.24 -1.38 -1.13
N PRO A 11 -10.09 -0.76 -1.43
CA PRO A 11 -9.99 0.20 -2.51
C PRO A 11 -10.05 -0.55 -3.85
N VAL A 12 -10.84 -0.04 -4.79
CA VAL A 12 -11.07 -0.68 -6.09
C VAL A 12 -10.61 0.26 -7.20
N TYR A 13 -9.68 -0.20 -8.05
CA TYR A 13 -9.29 0.54 -9.25
C TYR A 13 -8.96 -0.41 -10.41
N ASN A 14 -9.84 -0.40 -11.41
CA ASN A 14 -9.73 -1.25 -12.61
C ASN A 14 -9.56 -2.75 -12.29
N SER A 15 -10.50 -3.27 -11.51
CA SER A 15 -10.52 -4.60 -10.91
C SER A 15 -11.82 -5.35 -11.20
N GLN A 16 -12.45 -5.09 -12.36
CA GLN A 16 -13.66 -5.78 -12.81
C GLN A 16 -13.52 -7.31 -12.79
N ASP A 17 -12.32 -7.83 -13.09
CA ASP A 17 -12.07 -9.27 -13.20
C ASP A 17 -11.73 -9.93 -11.84
N THR A 18 -11.44 -9.13 -10.81
CA THR A 18 -10.90 -9.63 -9.53
C THR A 18 -11.79 -9.34 -8.34
N ILE A 19 -12.57 -8.25 -8.38
CA ILE A 19 -13.29 -7.78 -7.19
C ILE A 19 -14.32 -8.79 -6.67
N GLY A 20 -15.07 -9.46 -7.56
CA GLY A 20 -15.99 -10.54 -7.17
C GLY A 20 -15.26 -11.71 -6.48
N ALA A 21 -14.13 -12.13 -7.05
CA ALA A 21 -13.30 -13.21 -6.52
C ALA A 21 -12.59 -12.85 -5.20
N VAL A 22 -12.55 -11.58 -4.81
CA VAL A 22 -12.11 -11.14 -3.48
C VAL A 22 -13.29 -11.09 -2.51
N VAL A 23 -14.40 -10.48 -2.91
CA VAL A 23 -15.56 -10.22 -2.03
C VAL A 23 -16.31 -11.50 -1.68
N GLU A 24 -16.61 -12.36 -2.64
CA GLU A 24 -17.42 -13.56 -2.41
C GLU A 24 -16.77 -14.54 -1.41
N PRO A 25 -15.45 -14.83 -1.47
CA PRO A 25 -14.82 -15.66 -0.45
C PRO A 25 -14.77 -15.02 0.93
N ILE A 26 -14.65 -13.68 1.04
CA ILE A 26 -14.73 -12.99 2.35
C ILE A 26 -16.12 -13.24 2.95
N LEU A 27 -17.18 -13.02 2.18
CA LEU A 27 -18.55 -13.25 2.63
C LEU A 27 -18.76 -14.71 3.04
N HIS A 28 -18.31 -15.66 2.21
CA HIS A 28 -18.44 -17.08 2.48
C HIS A 28 -17.75 -17.51 3.78
N LEU A 29 -16.52 -17.02 4.02
CA LEU A 29 -15.73 -17.42 5.18
C LEU A 29 -16.19 -16.76 6.49
N TYR A 30 -16.70 -15.53 6.43
CA TYR A 30 -16.84 -14.69 7.64
C TYR A 30 -18.28 -14.27 7.97
N ASN A 31 -19.26 -14.34 7.04
CA ASN A 31 -20.65 -13.98 7.36
C ASN A 31 -21.27 -14.84 8.47
N ALA A 32 -20.88 -16.11 8.56
CA ALA A 32 -21.39 -17.02 9.60
C ALA A 32 -20.70 -16.83 10.96
N LEU A 33 -19.58 -16.12 10.99
CA LEU A 33 -18.73 -15.97 12.17
C LEU A 33 -18.83 -14.59 12.81
N PHE A 34 -19.18 -13.56 12.02
CA PHE A 34 -19.18 -12.17 12.45
C PHE A 34 -20.35 -11.42 11.83
N SER A 35 -20.83 -10.40 12.55
CA SER A 35 -21.57 -9.30 11.91
C SER A 35 -20.60 -8.52 11.01
N LEU A 36 -20.59 -8.88 9.72
CA LEU A 36 -19.64 -8.41 8.72
C LEU A 36 -20.24 -7.30 7.85
N GLU A 37 -19.45 -6.28 7.55
CA GLU A 37 -19.66 -5.40 6.39
C GLU A 37 -18.41 -5.35 5.50
N ILE A 38 -18.60 -5.14 4.20
CA ILE A 38 -17.52 -4.92 3.23
C ILE A 38 -17.73 -3.56 2.59
N ILE A 39 -16.73 -2.68 2.66
CA ILE A 39 -16.76 -1.34 2.09
C ILE A 39 -15.86 -1.33 0.86
N LEU A 40 -16.49 -1.26 -0.31
CA LEU A 40 -15.80 -1.10 -1.59
C LEU A 40 -15.71 0.38 -1.93
N VAL A 41 -14.50 0.87 -2.17
CA VAL A 41 -14.28 2.27 -2.57
C VAL A 41 -13.70 2.30 -3.96
N ASN A 42 -14.55 2.55 -4.96
CA ASN A 42 -14.13 2.71 -6.35
C ASN A 42 -13.41 4.06 -6.53
N ASP A 43 -12.11 4.00 -6.79
CA ASP A 43 -11.19 5.13 -6.95
C ASP A 43 -11.16 5.65 -8.40
N GLY A 44 -12.34 5.96 -8.95
CA GLY A 44 -12.46 6.48 -10.32
C GLY A 44 -12.02 5.49 -11.39
N SER A 45 -12.42 4.21 -11.29
CA SER A 45 -12.15 3.20 -12.33
C SER A 45 -12.72 3.61 -13.69
N THR A 46 -12.03 3.21 -14.75
CA THR A 46 -12.38 3.50 -16.15
C THR A 46 -12.95 2.29 -16.90
N ASP A 47 -12.97 1.13 -16.25
CA ASP A 47 -13.49 -0.14 -16.75
C ASP A 47 -14.85 -0.47 -16.11
N ALA A 48 -15.30 -1.73 -16.20
CA ALA A 48 -16.58 -2.16 -15.65
C ALA A 48 -16.59 -2.33 -14.10
N SER A 49 -15.51 -1.97 -13.39
CA SER A 49 -15.42 -2.16 -11.92
C SER A 49 -16.55 -1.48 -11.16
N ARG A 50 -17.04 -0.34 -11.65
CA ARG A 50 -18.19 0.35 -11.06
C ARG A 50 -19.42 -0.55 -11.07
N GLN A 51 -19.75 -1.09 -12.23
CA GLN A 51 -20.91 -1.98 -12.40
C GLN A 51 -20.75 -3.25 -11.57
N GLU A 52 -19.55 -3.84 -11.52
CA GLU A 52 -19.29 -5.03 -10.71
C GLU A 52 -19.47 -4.75 -9.20
N CYS A 53 -19.00 -3.60 -8.71
CA CYS A 53 -19.25 -3.20 -7.32
C CYS A 53 -20.75 -3.03 -7.04
N GLU A 54 -21.48 -2.36 -7.93
CA GLU A 54 -22.94 -2.17 -7.80
C GLU A 54 -23.67 -3.52 -7.79
N ASN A 55 -23.30 -4.44 -8.68
CA ASN A 55 -23.83 -5.82 -8.72
C ASN A 55 -23.60 -6.55 -7.39
N LEU A 56 -22.41 -6.42 -6.79
CA LEU A 56 -22.10 -7.00 -5.49
C LEU A 56 -22.95 -6.40 -4.37
N SER A 57 -23.14 -5.08 -4.32
CA SER A 57 -24.01 -4.44 -3.32
C SER A 57 -25.49 -4.79 -3.47
N ASN A 58 -25.96 -4.99 -4.70
CA ASN A 58 -27.34 -5.41 -4.97
C ASN A 58 -27.58 -6.87 -4.56
N ARG A 59 -26.55 -7.71 -4.69
CA ARG A 59 -26.61 -9.13 -4.30
C ARG A 59 -26.45 -9.34 -2.80
N TYR A 60 -25.64 -8.53 -2.14
CA TYR A 60 -25.26 -8.72 -0.74
C TYR A 60 -25.52 -7.45 0.08
N ALA A 61 -26.50 -7.51 0.98
CA ALA A 61 -26.94 -6.37 1.78
C ALA A 61 -25.85 -5.77 2.70
N ASN A 62 -24.82 -6.55 3.01
CA ASN A 62 -23.68 -6.11 3.82
C ASN A 62 -22.47 -5.63 3.01
N VAL A 63 -22.61 -5.49 1.69
CA VAL A 63 -21.63 -4.84 0.81
C VAL A 63 -22.06 -3.40 0.54
N VAL A 64 -21.23 -2.45 0.96
CA VAL A 64 -21.44 -1.01 0.79
C VAL A 64 -20.44 -0.49 -0.23
N VAL A 65 -20.92 0.26 -1.21
CA VAL A 65 -20.08 0.81 -2.29
C VAL A 65 -20.04 2.33 -2.20
N ILE A 66 -18.86 2.89 -2.39
CA ILE A 66 -18.62 4.33 -2.50
C ILE A 66 -17.87 4.58 -3.80
N HIS A 67 -18.35 5.52 -4.61
CA HIS A 67 -17.69 5.91 -5.84
C HIS A 67 -17.02 7.28 -5.68
N GLN A 68 -15.76 7.35 -6.12
CA GLN A 68 -15.05 8.60 -6.33
C GLN A 68 -15.11 8.94 -7.82
N GLU A 69 -15.40 10.20 -8.14
CA GLU A 69 -15.51 10.69 -9.52
C GLU A 69 -14.17 10.69 -10.27
N THR A 70 -13.07 10.80 -9.53
CA THR A 70 -11.71 10.82 -10.10
C THR A 70 -10.79 9.96 -9.27
N ASN A 71 -9.76 9.40 -9.90
CA ASN A 71 -8.72 8.66 -9.21
C ASN A 71 -7.89 9.60 -8.32
N GLY A 72 -8.10 9.51 -7.01
CA GLY A 72 -7.35 10.22 -5.98
C GLY A 72 -6.22 9.39 -5.37
N GLY A 73 -6.19 8.10 -5.71
CA GLY A 73 -5.17 7.15 -5.30
C GLY A 73 -5.59 6.32 -4.09
N GLN A 74 -4.98 5.14 -3.98
CA GLN A 74 -5.33 4.10 -3.01
C GLN A 74 -5.46 4.59 -1.55
N GLN A 75 -4.58 5.47 -1.09
CA GLN A 75 -4.64 5.97 0.30
C GLN A 75 -5.88 6.82 0.56
N LEU A 76 -6.32 7.61 -0.42
CA LEU A 76 -7.54 8.40 -0.30
C LEU A 76 -8.77 7.50 -0.32
N ALA A 77 -8.81 6.50 -1.21
CA ALA A 77 -9.87 5.50 -1.25
C ALA A 77 -9.99 4.74 0.09
N LEU A 78 -8.87 4.29 0.64
CA LEU A 78 -8.84 3.66 1.96
C LEU A 78 -9.34 4.61 3.06
N MET A 79 -8.91 5.88 3.06
CA MET A 79 -9.39 6.87 4.04
C MET A 79 -10.90 7.10 3.93
N THR A 80 -11.45 7.17 2.72
CA THR A 80 -12.91 7.26 2.48
C THR A 80 -13.63 6.04 3.05
N GLY A 81 -13.09 4.83 2.85
CA GLY A 81 -13.67 3.62 3.41
C GLY A 81 -13.60 3.57 4.94
N LEU A 82 -12.46 3.98 5.52
CA LEU A 82 -12.28 4.08 6.97
C LEU A 82 -13.27 5.04 7.63
N ARG A 83 -13.60 6.17 6.96
CA ARG A 83 -14.61 7.12 7.44
C ARG A 83 -16.03 6.54 7.42
N ARG A 84 -16.31 5.56 6.56
CA ARG A 84 -17.66 4.97 6.40
C ARG A 84 -17.88 3.71 7.22
N CYS A 85 -16.83 2.94 7.49
CA CYS A 85 -16.93 1.67 8.21
C CYS A 85 -17.39 1.86 9.66
N GLN A 86 -18.03 0.85 10.25
CA GLN A 86 -18.62 0.84 11.60
C GLN A 86 -18.16 -0.33 12.49
N GLY A 87 -17.55 -1.38 11.91
CA GLY A 87 -17.04 -2.55 12.61
C GLY A 87 -16.05 -2.29 13.75
N ASN A 88 -16.09 -3.12 14.79
CA ASN A 88 -15.16 -3.07 15.93
C ASN A 88 -13.71 -3.40 15.52
N LEU A 89 -13.56 -4.32 14.58
CA LEU A 89 -12.32 -4.66 13.91
C LEU A 89 -12.42 -4.20 12.45
N VAL A 90 -11.37 -3.57 11.94
CA VAL A 90 -11.34 -3.05 10.57
C VAL A 90 -10.13 -3.61 9.85
N VAL A 91 -10.38 -4.35 8.79
CA VAL A 91 -9.38 -4.92 7.90
C VAL A 91 -9.23 -4.02 6.68
N LEU A 92 -7.99 -3.73 6.30
CA LEU A 92 -7.65 -3.18 4.99
C LEU A 92 -7.15 -4.32 4.11
N MET A 93 -7.61 -4.36 2.87
CA MET A 93 -7.24 -5.41 1.92
C MET A 93 -7.22 -4.85 0.49
N ASP A 94 -6.29 -5.33 -0.33
CA ASP A 94 -6.19 -4.98 -1.76
C ASP A 94 -7.18 -5.82 -2.61
N ASP A 95 -7.51 -5.34 -3.81
CA ASP A 95 -8.44 -5.96 -4.77
C ASP A 95 -7.79 -6.94 -5.76
N ASP A 96 -6.48 -7.20 -5.63
CA ASP A 96 -5.68 -7.89 -6.66
C ASP A 96 -5.46 -9.40 -6.42
N MET A 97 -6.23 -10.00 -5.52
CA MET A 97 -6.16 -11.43 -5.12
C MET A 97 -4.80 -11.91 -4.60
N GLN A 98 -3.81 -11.02 -4.38
CA GLN A 98 -2.51 -11.46 -3.87
C GLN A 98 -2.57 -11.84 -2.39
N ASN A 99 -3.45 -11.21 -1.61
CA ASN A 99 -3.71 -11.62 -0.24
C ASN A 99 -4.95 -12.53 -0.25
N PRO A 100 -4.85 -13.81 0.12
CA PRO A 100 -6.02 -14.68 0.19
C PRO A 100 -6.99 -14.20 1.29
N PRO A 101 -8.31 -14.14 1.03
CA PRO A 101 -9.31 -13.84 2.07
C PRO A 101 -9.23 -14.71 3.33
N SER A 102 -8.80 -15.97 3.19
CA SER A 102 -8.58 -16.88 4.31
C SER A 102 -7.53 -16.40 5.30
N GLU A 103 -6.59 -15.53 4.89
CA GLU A 103 -5.53 -15.02 5.76
C GLU A 103 -6.03 -13.96 6.76
N ILE A 104 -7.23 -13.41 6.58
CA ILE A 104 -7.84 -12.47 7.53
C ILE A 104 -7.97 -13.11 8.91
N ILE A 105 -8.21 -14.43 9.00
CA ILE A 105 -8.31 -15.12 10.30
C ILE A 105 -7.03 -15.00 11.12
N LYS A 106 -5.84 -15.00 10.49
CA LYS A 106 -4.56 -14.85 11.19
C LYS A 106 -4.40 -13.43 11.75
N LEU A 107 -4.92 -12.43 11.05
CA LEU A 107 -4.97 -11.05 11.53
C LEU A 107 -5.89 -10.95 12.75
N ILE A 108 -7.08 -11.54 12.68
CA ILE A 108 -8.07 -11.56 13.78
C ILE A 108 -7.52 -12.27 15.01
N GLN A 109 -6.94 -13.45 14.85
CA GLN A 109 -6.33 -14.20 15.96
C GLN A 109 -5.24 -13.37 16.65
N LYS A 110 -4.36 -12.76 15.86
CA LYS A 110 -3.26 -11.97 16.41
C LYS A 110 -3.75 -10.70 17.10
N VAL A 111 -4.71 -9.97 16.53
CA VAL A 111 -5.20 -8.72 17.17
C VAL A 111 -5.90 -9.02 18.50
N ASN A 112 -6.52 -10.19 18.63
CA ASN A 112 -7.14 -10.67 19.86
C ASN A 112 -6.14 -11.01 20.98
N GLU A 113 -4.85 -11.14 20.68
CA GLU A 113 -3.79 -11.24 21.71
C GLU A 113 -3.57 -9.92 22.47
N GLY A 114 -4.25 -8.83 22.07
CA GLY A 114 -4.20 -7.53 22.74
C GLY A 114 -3.47 -6.44 21.97
N TYR A 115 -3.11 -6.68 20.70
CA TYR A 115 -2.54 -5.65 19.83
C TYR A 115 -3.60 -4.66 19.32
N ASP A 116 -3.18 -3.43 19.03
CA ASP A 116 -4.07 -2.40 18.48
C ASP A 116 -4.18 -2.51 16.95
N VAL A 117 -3.08 -2.89 16.31
CA VAL A 117 -2.99 -3.13 14.86
C VAL A 117 -2.09 -4.31 14.60
N VAL A 118 -2.51 -5.17 13.68
CA VAL A 118 -1.68 -6.27 13.17
C VAL A 118 -1.54 -6.15 11.67
N ILE A 119 -0.32 -6.27 11.17
CA ILE A 119 0.00 -6.15 9.75
C ILE A 119 0.46 -7.50 9.20
N GLY A 120 -0.15 -7.92 8.10
CA GLY A 120 0.23 -9.11 7.36
C GLY A 120 1.60 -8.93 6.71
N LYS A 121 2.56 -9.75 7.13
CA LYS A 121 3.90 -9.81 6.58
C LYS A 121 3.99 -10.99 5.63
N ARG A 122 4.30 -10.68 4.37
CA ARG A 122 4.45 -11.68 3.30
C ARG A 122 5.54 -12.68 3.66
N MET A 123 5.24 -13.97 3.51
CA MET A 123 6.27 -15.01 3.47
C MET A 123 7.08 -14.86 2.19
N ILE A 124 8.38 -14.61 2.32
CA ILE A 124 9.28 -14.38 1.21
C ILE A 124 10.16 -15.63 1.04
N TYR A 125 9.94 -16.37 -0.05
CA TYR A 125 10.84 -17.43 -0.49
C TYR A 125 11.78 -16.89 -1.58
N ASN A 126 13.08 -17.17 -1.46
CA ASN A 126 14.12 -16.88 -2.47
C ASN A 126 14.16 -15.44 -3.04
N GLN A 127 14.58 -14.46 -2.24
CA GLN A 127 14.94 -13.13 -2.76
C GLN A 127 16.39 -13.06 -3.27
N SER A 128 16.58 -12.33 -4.38
CA SER A 128 17.91 -11.93 -4.83
C SER A 128 18.66 -11.12 -3.77
N LEU A 129 19.99 -11.20 -3.75
CA LEU A 129 20.84 -10.55 -2.74
C LEU A 129 20.60 -9.03 -2.68
N ILE A 130 20.36 -8.39 -3.83
CA ILE A 130 20.05 -6.95 -3.92
C ILE A 130 18.73 -6.63 -3.21
N ARG A 131 17.67 -7.43 -3.42
CA ARG A 131 16.38 -7.24 -2.74
C ARG A 131 16.49 -7.44 -1.24
N LYS A 132 17.30 -8.41 -0.79
CA LYS A 132 17.59 -8.61 0.63
C LYS A 132 18.27 -7.38 1.24
N LEU A 133 19.23 -6.77 0.53
CA LEU A 133 19.93 -5.57 1.00
C LEU A 133 18.97 -4.37 1.12
N VAL A 134 18.17 -4.10 0.06
CA VAL A 134 17.18 -3.01 0.08
C VAL A 134 16.13 -3.21 1.17
N SER A 135 15.65 -4.45 1.37
CA SER A 135 14.70 -4.76 2.44
C SER A 135 15.30 -4.51 3.83
N ARG A 136 16.56 -4.91 4.06
CA ARG A 136 17.26 -4.63 5.32
C ARG A 136 17.44 -3.14 5.56
N LEU A 137 17.78 -2.37 4.53
CA LEU A 137 17.91 -0.92 4.64
C LEU A 137 16.57 -0.25 4.96
N ASN A 138 15.48 -0.65 4.31
CA ASN A 138 14.13 -0.18 4.66
C ASN A 138 13.75 -0.54 6.10
N GLN A 139 14.01 -1.78 6.53
CA GLN A 139 13.76 -2.20 7.92
C GLN A 139 14.57 -1.39 8.92
N PHE A 140 15.83 -1.08 8.59
CA PHE A 140 16.68 -0.24 9.43
C PHE A 140 16.14 1.19 9.52
N LEU A 141 15.74 1.81 8.40
CA LEU A 141 15.15 3.17 8.40
C LEU A 141 13.84 3.24 9.18
N VAL A 142 12.97 2.24 9.01
CA VAL A 142 11.74 2.12 9.81
C VAL A 142 12.11 1.98 11.28
N PHE A 143 13.04 1.08 11.62
CA PHE A 143 13.47 0.88 13.00
C PHE A 143 14.07 2.13 13.63
N VAL A 144 14.92 2.89 12.93
CA VAL A 144 15.48 4.14 13.45
C VAL A 144 14.38 5.17 13.70
N SER A 145 13.35 5.20 12.86
CA SER A 145 12.26 6.18 12.94
C SER A 145 11.19 5.81 13.97
N THR A 146 10.87 4.52 14.11
CA THR A 146 9.74 4.04 14.91
C THR A 146 10.17 3.26 16.15
N LYS A 147 11.45 2.86 16.23
CA LYS A 147 12.01 1.88 17.17
C LYS A 147 11.34 0.49 17.12
N GLN A 148 10.63 0.18 16.03
CA GLN A 148 9.87 -1.05 15.88
C GLN A 148 10.30 -1.80 14.61
N LYS A 149 10.43 -3.12 14.71
CA LYS A 149 10.72 -3.99 13.55
C LYS A 149 9.42 -4.38 12.86
N ILE A 150 8.79 -3.42 12.19
CA ILE A 150 7.51 -3.62 11.51
C ILE A 150 7.70 -3.58 10.00
N SER A 151 7.11 -4.57 9.33
CA SER A 151 6.94 -4.56 7.88
C SER A 151 5.53 -4.08 7.55
N PHE A 152 5.43 -2.92 6.91
CA PHE A 152 4.15 -2.38 6.47
C PHE A 152 3.68 -3.00 5.16
N THR A 153 2.39 -3.32 5.11
CA THR A 153 1.64 -3.68 3.91
C THR A 153 0.24 -3.07 4.03
N ASN A 154 -0.53 -3.06 2.95
CA ASN A 154 -1.94 -2.64 3.00
C ASN A 154 -2.87 -3.75 3.46
N PHE A 155 -2.34 -4.95 3.78
CA PHE A 155 -3.09 -6.03 4.38
C PHE A 155 -2.88 -6.01 5.89
N LEU A 156 -3.84 -5.43 6.62
CA LEU A 156 -3.75 -5.24 8.06
C LEU A 156 -5.13 -5.21 8.70
N ILE A 157 -5.16 -5.39 10.01
CA ILE A 157 -6.35 -5.24 10.85
C ILE A 157 -6.05 -4.21 11.94
N MET A 158 -7.04 -3.42 12.32
CA MET A 158 -6.94 -2.46 13.40
C MET A 158 -8.22 -2.41 14.22
N ARG A 159 -8.08 -2.08 15.51
CA ARG A 159 -9.23 -1.80 16.39
C ARG A 159 -9.91 -0.49 15.98
N ARG A 160 -11.22 -0.42 16.16
CA ARG A 160 -12.05 0.78 15.93
C ARG A 160 -11.46 2.03 16.60
N ALA A 161 -10.90 1.93 17.80
CA ALA A 161 -10.25 3.05 18.49
C ALA A 161 -9.15 3.70 17.63
N ILE A 162 -8.32 2.91 16.95
CA ILE A 162 -7.26 3.42 16.07
C ILE A 162 -7.85 4.07 14.82
N VAL A 163 -8.88 3.46 14.22
CA VAL A 163 -9.61 4.05 13.08
C VAL A 163 -10.13 5.44 13.44
N THR A 164 -10.76 5.59 14.62
CA THR A 164 -11.31 6.87 15.06
C THR A 164 -10.25 7.96 15.27
N MET A 165 -8.99 7.59 15.55
CA MET A 165 -7.87 8.55 15.59
C MET A 165 -7.41 8.92 14.18
N ILE A 166 -7.28 7.93 13.29
CA ILE A 166 -6.81 8.11 11.91
C ILE A 166 -7.74 9.02 11.11
N ILE A 167 -9.06 8.80 11.21
CA ILE A 167 -10.05 9.55 10.41
C ILE A 167 -10.16 11.04 10.78
N LYS A 168 -9.58 11.46 11.91
CA LYS A 168 -9.48 12.88 12.29
C LYS A 168 -8.50 13.65 11.40
N ASP A 169 -7.61 12.95 10.70
CA ASP A 169 -6.70 13.58 9.75
C ASP A 169 -7.49 14.14 8.54
N GLN A 170 -7.27 15.42 8.27
CA GLN A 170 -7.89 16.15 7.16
C GLN A 170 -6.88 16.49 6.05
N SER A 171 -5.72 15.82 6.04
CA SER A 171 -4.70 16.08 5.03
C SER A 171 -5.24 15.69 3.64
N PRO A 172 -5.01 16.48 2.58
CA PRO A 172 -5.46 16.17 1.23
C PRO A 172 -4.90 14.85 0.67
N LYS A 173 -3.75 14.39 1.19
CA LYS A 173 -3.07 13.17 0.79
C LYS A 173 -2.70 12.37 2.04
N PRO A 174 -3.65 11.62 2.62
CA PRO A 174 -3.39 10.86 3.83
C PRO A 174 -2.38 9.75 3.54
N VAL A 175 -1.56 9.43 4.54
CA VAL A 175 -0.65 8.28 4.51
C VAL A 175 -1.00 7.41 5.71
N ILE A 176 -1.84 6.40 5.50
CA ILE A 176 -2.47 5.63 6.59
C ILE A 176 -1.43 4.99 7.50
N GLN A 177 -0.36 4.45 6.93
CA GLN A 177 0.72 3.82 7.70
C GLN A 177 1.43 4.80 8.63
N GLY A 178 1.63 6.04 8.18
CA GLY A 178 2.19 7.11 9.02
C GLY A 178 1.21 7.54 10.12
N LEU A 179 -0.09 7.57 9.83
CA LEU A 179 -1.12 7.86 10.82
C LEU A 179 -1.26 6.74 11.88
N ILE A 180 -1.14 5.48 11.49
CA ILE A 180 -1.07 4.33 12.42
C ILE A 180 0.10 4.50 13.41
N LEU A 181 1.31 4.79 12.90
CA LEU A 181 2.50 4.99 13.74
C LEU A 181 2.38 6.18 14.70
N ARG A 182 1.60 7.20 14.33
CA ARG A 182 1.29 8.33 15.21
C ARG A 182 0.23 8.00 16.26
N SER A 183 -0.60 6.98 16.02
CA SER A 183 -1.77 6.68 16.84
C SER A 183 -1.48 5.63 17.91
N THR A 184 -0.60 4.67 17.65
CA THR A 184 -0.24 3.63 18.62
C THR A 184 1.15 3.08 18.41
N ALA A 185 1.75 2.60 19.50
CA ALA A 185 2.98 1.81 19.51
C ALA A 185 2.71 0.30 19.65
N ASN A 186 1.47 -0.12 19.94
CA ASN A 186 1.11 -1.51 20.20
C ASN A 186 0.77 -2.25 18.89
N LEU A 187 1.80 -2.47 18.09
CA LEU A 187 1.72 -3.01 16.74
C LEU A 187 2.39 -4.38 16.67
N ALA A 188 1.86 -5.30 15.85
CA ALA A 188 2.49 -6.57 15.55
C ALA A 188 2.47 -6.91 14.06
N ASN A 189 3.40 -7.79 13.65
CA ASN A 189 3.30 -8.49 12.38
C ASN A 189 2.82 -9.92 12.61
N THR A 190 2.04 -10.44 11.67
CA THR A 190 1.78 -11.88 11.54
C THR A 190 2.19 -12.35 10.15
N LEU A 191 2.66 -13.59 10.05
CA LEU A 191 3.05 -14.15 8.75
C LEU A 191 1.80 -14.52 7.96
N THR A 192 1.71 -13.99 6.76
CA THR A 192 0.59 -14.26 5.85
C THR A 192 1.10 -14.80 4.53
N GLU A 193 0.31 -15.70 3.95
CA GLU A 193 0.50 -16.15 2.59
C GLU A 193 0.28 -14.99 1.61
N HIS A 194 1.00 -15.05 0.49
CA HIS A 194 0.91 -14.04 -0.54
C HIS A 194 1.07 -14.71 -1.90
N HIS A 195 -0.01 -14.73 -2.66
CA HIS A 195 -0.02 -15.30 -3.99
C HIS A 195 0.70 -14.37 -4.97
N GLN A 196 1.39 -14.96 -5.94
CA GLN A 196 1.89 -14.19 -7.08
C GLN A 196 0.70 -13.68 -7.89
N ARG A 197 0.82 -12.49 -8.49
CA ARG A 197 -0.22 -11.95 -9.37
C ARG A 197 -0.58 -12.96 -10.45
N LYS A 198 -1.85 -13.39 -10.49
CA LYS A 198 -2.38 -14.25 -11.55
C LYS A 198 -2.51 -13.50 -12.89
N ASN A 199 -2.85 -12.20 -12.84
CA ASN A 199 -2.99 -11.35 -14.02
C ASN A 199 -2.12 -10.08 -13.89
N GLY A 200 -1.35 -9.79 -14.95
CA GLY A 200 -0.54 -8.58 -15.08
C GLY A 200 0.96 -8.86 -15.05
N LYS A 201 1.61 -8.71 -16.21
CA LYS A 201 3.07 -8.60 -16.29
C LYS A 201 3.51 -7.48 -15.35
N SER A 202 4.51 -7.73 -14.51
CA SER A 202 5.19 -6.70 -13.73
C SER A 202 5.81 -5.69 -14.70
N ASN A 203 5.04 -4.69 -15.08
CA ASN A 203 5.51 -3.62 -15.94
C ASN A 203 6.12 -2.53 -15.05
N TYR A 204 7.04 -2.94 -14.19
CA TYR A 204 8.01 -2.04 -13.56
C TYR A 204 9.03 -1.66 -14.63
N ASN A 205 8.54 -0.93 -15.63
CA ASN A 205 9.36 -0.29 -16.62
C ASN A 205 10.14 0.79 -15.86
N LEU A 206 11.48 0.71 -15.83
CA LEU A 206 12.35 1.67 -15.12
C LEU A 206 11.97 3.13 -15.38
N ILE A 207 11.39 3.39 -16.56
CA ILE A 207 10.81 4.66 -16.99
C ILE A 207 9.65 5.13 -16.10
N LYS A 208 8.74 4.25 -15.65
CA LYS A 208 7.64 4.60 -14.74
C LYS A 208 8.16 4.92 -13.33
N LEU A 209 9.14 4.15 -12.83
CA LEU A 209 9.86 4.45 -11.60
C LEU A 209 10.53 5.84 -11.66
N PHE A 210 11.21 6.13 -12.77
CA PHE A 210 11.88 7.40 -12.98
C PHE A 210 10.89 8.58 -13.09
N LYS A 211 9.78 8.41 -13.84
CA LYS A 211 8.70 9.41 -13.88
C LYS A 211 8.08 9.64 -12.51
N HIS A 212 7.87 8.58 -11.73
CA HIS A 212 7.32 8.70 -10.37
C HIS A 212 8.30 9.44 -9.45
N TRP A 213 9.60 9.11 -9.53
CA TRP A 213 10.66 9.84 -8.82
C TRP A 213 10.70 11.33 -9.20
N LEU A 214 10.60 11.67 -10.48
CA LEU A 214 10.50 13.05 -10.96
C LEU A 214 9.28 13.79 -10.37
N THR A 215 8.12 13.14 -10.30
CA THR A 215 6.92 13.71 -9.68
C THR A 215 7.14 13.95 -8.18
N ILE A 216 7.77 13.01 -7.48
CA ILE A 216 8.08 13.17 -6.04
C ILE A 216 9.00 14.37 -5.82
N VAL A 217 10.10 14.44 -6.58
CA VAL A 217 11.06 15.56 -6.51
C VAL A 217 10.34 16.88 -6.81
N ARG A 218 9.53 16.93 -7.87
CA ARG A 218 8.82 18.16 -8.29
C ARG A 218 7.85 18.67 -7.22
N TYR A 219 7.06 17.79 -6.60
CA TYR A 219 5.94 18.21 -5.74
C TYR A 219 6.26 18.25 -4.25
N TYR A 220 7.10 17.34 -3.74
CA TYR A 220 7.29 17.19 -2.29
C TYR A 220 8.65 17.67 -1.79
N MET A 221 9.60 17.95 -2.68
CA MET A 221 10.92 18.40 -2.27
C MET A 221 10.99 19.93 -2.14
N PRO A 222 11.54 20.45 -1.03
CA PRO A 222 11.83 21.87 -0.89
C PRO A 222 12.74 22.37 -2.02
N PRO A 223 12.60 23.64 -2.47
CA PRO A 223 13.41 24.20 -3.55
C PRO A 223 14.92 23.99 -3.36
N PHE A 224 15.44 24.13 -2.13
CA PHE A 224 16.87 23.99 -1.85
C PHE A 224 17.42 22.59 -2.17
N VAL A 225 16.65 21.52 -1.90
CA VAL A 225 17.08 20.14 -2.18
C VAL A 225 17.10 19.87 -3.69
N LYS A 226 16.17 20.48 -4.45
CA LYS A 226 16.13 20.39 -5.91
C LYS A 226 17.38 21.02 -6.54
N TYR A 227 17.74 22.22 -6.09
CA TYR A 227 18.94 22.92 -6.57
C TYR A 227 20.21 22.15 -6.21
N PHE A 228 20.27 21.58 -5.01
CA PHE A 228 21.40 20.74 -4.58
C PHE A 228 21.58 19.50 -5.47
N LEU A 229 20.49 18.78 -5.77
CA LEU A 229 20.53 17.63 -6.68
C LEU A 229 20.95 18.02 -8.11
N PHE A 230 20.48 19.15 -8.61
CA PHE A 230 20.85 19.65 -9.94
C PHE A 230 22.34 20.01 -10.01
N MET A 231 22.86 20.68 -8.98
CA MET A 231 24.28 20.99 -8.85
C MET A 231 25.14 19.72 -8.81
N LEU A 232 24.70 18.70 -8.08
CA LEU A 232 25.40 17.41 -8.00
C LEU A 232 25.50 16.73 -9.38
N ILE A 233 24.42 16.76 -10.17
CA ILE A 233 24.42 16.21 -11.54
C ILE A 233 25.41 16.95 -12.43
N ILE A 234 25.50 18.28 -12.34
CA ILE A 234 26.47 19.09 -13.10
C ILE A 234 27.90 18.71 -12.72
N ILE A 235 28.20 18.59 -11.42
CA ILE A 235 29.54 18.21 -10.94
C ILE A 235 29.92 16.82 -11.46
N VAL A 236 29.01 15.85 -11.41
CA VAL A 236 29.25 14.51 -11.94
C VAL A 236 29.46 14.53 -13.46
N ALA A 237 28.68 15.32 -14.20
CA ALA A 237 28.84 15.46 -15.65
C ALA A 237 30.18 16.10 -16.03
N LEU A 238 30.62 17.14 -15.30
CA LEU A 238 31.94 17.76 -15.50
C LEU A 238 33.08 16.79 -15.15
N GLY A 239 32.93 16.02 -14.07
CA GLY A 239 33.88 14.96 -13.70
C GLY A 239 33.98 13.87 -14.76
N ALA A 240 32.85 13.45 -15.33
CA ALA A 240 32.84 12.48 -16.42
C ALA A 240 33.46 13.04 -17.70
N ALA A 241 33.14 14.28 -18.08
CA ALA A 241 33.68 14.93 -19.27
C ALA A 241 35.20 15.13 -19.18
N THR A 242 35.71 15.55 -18.02
CA THR A 242 37.14 15.67 -17.77
C THR A 242 37.82 14.30 -17.78
N GLY A 243 37.21 13.27 -17.18
CA GLY A 243 37.70 11.90 -17.26
C GLY A 243 37.81 11.37 -18.69
N VAL A 244 36.78 11.57 -19.52
CA VAL A 244 36.79 11.21 -20.94
C VAL A 244 37.88 11.98 -21.69
N TYR A 245 38.03 13.28 -21.43
CA TYR A 245 39.08 14.10 -22.02
C TYR A 245 40.47 13.55 -21.70
N PHE A 246 40.76 13.21 -20.44
CA PHE A 246 42.05 12.63 -20.05
C PHE A 246 42.31 11.26 -20.68
N ILE A 247 41.28 10.42 -20.83
CA ILE A 247 41.41 9.15 -21.53
C ILE A 247 41.80 9.38 -22.99
N ILE A 248 41.11 10.29 -23.69
CA ILE A 248 41.41 10.62 -25.09
C ILE A 248 42.82 11.22 -25.23
N ASP A 249 43.23 12.12 -24.34
CA ASP A 249 44.57 12.71 -24.34
C ASP A 249 45.67 11.67 -24.08
N HIS A 250 45.44 10.73 -23.16
CA HIS A 250 46.35 9.63 -22.89
C HIS A 250 46.57 8.74 -24.12
N PHE A 251 45.49 8.38 -24.83
CA PHE A 251 45.61 7.60 -26.07
C PHE A 251 46.30 8.38 -27.20
N ARG A 252 46.11 9.71 -27.28
CA ARG A 252 46.80 10.55 -28.27
C ARG A 252 48.31 10.64 -28.03
N ARG A 253 48.75 10.76 -26.78
CA ARG A 253 50.18 10.89 -26.43
C ARG A 253 50.96 9.58 -26.55
N ASN A 254 50.31 8.43 -26.39
CA ASN A 254 50.96 7.12 -26.50
C ASN A 254 51.05 6.57 -27.94
N TRP A 255 50.41 7.24 -28.92
CA TRP A 255 50.41 6.84 -30.34
C TRP A 255 51.15 7.84 -31.25
N SER A 256 51.84 8.83 -30.67
CA SER A 256 52.76 9.77 -31.32
C SER A 256 54.19 9.51 -30.88
#